data_AF-A0A7S1Y3U6-F1
#
_entry.id   AF-A0A7S1Y3U6-F1
#
_cell.length_a   1.000
_cell.length_b   1.000
_cell.length_c   1.000
_cell.angle_alpha   90.00
_cell.angle_beta   90.00
_cell.angle_gamma   90.00
#
_symmetry.space_group_name_H-M   'P 1'
#
loop_
_entity.id
_entity.type
_entity.pdbx_description
1 polymer ?
#
loop_
_entity_poly.entity_id
_entity_poly.type
_entity_poly.pdbx_seq_one_letter_code
_entity_poly.pdbx_strand_id
1 'polypeptide(L)'
;MKILLLDSDGKRIGFLLMINSWKNDEKATTTSTLLGAYIDPSRRKGGLAKVLLGIWMSICMDAGDIHLRTVVMRKPLLCLVLQHTFGFQPEANGGVEVEISRRGGRKDTDHGHDEILLYAPNSKTLQGGLFSARDLSRQGITLIDRPTNPRGKLVKVHCKFSPPPSEHLSETISNKVLKGGFKHRLRNETLRAMLLGQTENR
;
A
#
# COMPACT_ATOMS: atom_id res chain seq x y z
N MET A 1 4.55 0.78 14.52
CA MET A 1 4.29 2.22 14.26
C MET A 1 3.06 2.38 13.37
N LYS A 2 2.36 3.52 13.46
CA LYS A 2 1.24 3.85 12.57
C LYS A 2 1.36 5.29 12.07
N ILE A 3 1.11 5.52 10.79
CA ILE A 3 0.86 6.87 10.25
C ILE A 3 -0.65 7.04 10.20
N LEU A 4 -1.16 8.08 10.85
CA LEU A 4 -2.60 8.39 10.86
C LEU A 4 -2.91 9.39 9.76
N LEU A 5 -4.05 9.20 9.10
CA LEU A 5 -4.62 10.18 8.19
C LEU A 5 -5.83 10.82 8.85
N LEU A 6 -5.78 12.14 9.00
CA LEU A 6 -6.85 12.95 9.58
C LEU A 6 -7.44 13.85 8.49
N ASP A 7 -8.72 14.18 8.59
CA ASP A 7 -9.33 15.25 7.79
C ASP A 7 -9.09 16.64 8.41
N SER A 8 -9.67 17.69 7.82
CA SER A 8 -9.56 19.08 8.27
C SER A 8 -10.03 19.30 9.70
N ASP A 9 -10.98 18.47 10.16
CA ASP A 9 -11.59 18.58 11.47
C ASP A 9 -10.83 17.72 12.51
N GLY A 10 -9.71 17.12 12.11
CA GLY A 10 -8.89 16.25 12.94
C GLY A 10 -9.46 14.84 13.09
N LYS A 11 -10.53 14.48 12.36
CA LYS A 11 -11.13 13.14 12.44
C LYS A 11 -10.29 12.14 11.65
N ARG A 12 -10.07 10.96 12.24
CA ARG A 12 -9.32 9.88 11.59
C ARG A 12 -10.12 9.28 10.43
N ILE A 13 -9.56 9.39 9.23
CA ILE A 13 -10.13 8.84 7.98
C ILE A 13 -9.31 7.69 7.40
N GLY A 14 -8.15 7.40 7.99
CA GLY A 14 -7.31 6.29 7.52
C GLY A 14 -6.05 6.08 8.35
N PHE A 15 -5.27 5.08 7.98
CA PHE A 15 -3.96 4.83 8.54
C PHE A 15 -3.10 3.91 7.65
N LEU A 16 -1.79 4.03 7.81
CA LEU A 16 -0.80 3.08 7.33
C LEU A 16 -0.17 2.37 8.54
N LEU A 17 -0.09 1.04 8.48
CA LEU A 17 0.47 0.21 9.55
C LEU A 17 1.82 -0.36 9.11
N MET A 18 2.82 -0.22 9.97
CA MET A 18 4.17 -0.71 9.74
C MET A 18 4.80 -1.25 11.03
N ILE A 19 5.70 -2.21 10.87
CA ILE A 19 6.60 -2.67 11.92
C ILE A 19 8.02 -2.26 11.54
N ASN A 20 8.73 -1.67 12.49
CA ASN A 20 10.10 -1.26 12.30
C ASN A 20 10.97 -2.19 13.14
N SER A 21 12.10 -2.63 12.60
CA SER A 21 13.05 -3.49 13.28
C SER A 21 14.44 -2.90 13.17
N TRP A 22 15.12 -2.78 14.29
CA TRP A 22 16.57 -2.66 14.32
C TRP A 22 17.19 -3.96 14.84
N LYS A 23 18.48 -4.14 14.63
CA LYS A 23 19.32 -4.97 15.51
C LYS A 23 20.59 -4.19 15.78
N ASN A 24 21.14 -4.30 16.98
CA ASN A 24 22.36 -3.60 17.41
C ASN A 24 23.65 -4.23 16.86
N ASP A 25 23.54 -5.12 15.87
CA ASP A 25 24.68 -5.82 15.31
C ASP A 25 25.29 -4.96 14.19
N GLU A 26 26.62 -4.87 14.11
CA GLU A 26 27.34 -3.97 13.19
C GLU A 26 27.00 -4.19 11.69
N LYS A 27 26.32 -5.30 11.37
CA LYS A 27 25.88 -5.65 10.00
C LYS A 27 24.37 -5.59 9.79
N ALA A 28 23.59 -5.23 10.81
CA ALA A 28 22.15 -5.33 10.71
C ALA A 28 21.51 -4.09 10.10
N THR A 29 20.75 -4.31 9.02
CA THR A 29 19.99 -3.28 8.36
C THR A 29 18.74 -2.91 9.18
N THR A 30 18.53 -1.61 9.38
CA THR A 30 17.25 -1.12 9.91
C THR A 30 16.20 -1.32 8.83
N THR A 31 15.04 -1.88 9.19
CA THR A 31 13.96 -2.08 8.22
C THR A 31 12.65 -1.44 8.68
N SER A 32 11.89 -0.93 7.72
CA SER A 32 10.49 -0.56 7.90
C SER A 32 9.65 -1.46 7.01
N THR A 33 8.80 -2.27 7.64
CA THR A 33 7.99 -3.29 6.96
C THR A 33 6.53 -2.86 6.93
N LEU A 34 5.99 -2.66 5.73
CA LEU A 34 4.58 -2.37 5.51
C LEU A 34 3.72 -3.60 5.84
N LEU A 35 2.82 -3.44 6.80
CA LEU A 35 1.80 -4.44 7.16
C LEU A 35 0.50 -4.23 6.39
N GLY A 36 0.20 -2.97 6.05
CA GLY A 36 -0.89 -2.61 5.14
C GLY A 36 -1.51 -1.27 5.49
N ALA A 37 -2.54 -0.89 4.73
CA ALA A 37 -3.26 0.36 4.91
C ALA A 37 -4.75 0.13 5.16
N TYR A 38 -5.41 1.13 5.72
CA TYR A 38 -6.86 1.26 5.75
C TYR A 38 -7.23 2.71 5.45
N ILE A 39 -8.23 2.90 4.60
CA ILE A 39 -8.82 4.19 4.28
C ILE A 39 -10.32 3.99 4.33
N ASP A 40 -11.01 4.92 4.99
CA ASP A 40 -12.46 4.97 5.06
C ASP A 40 -13.05 4.79 3.66
N PRO A 41 -13.96 3.82 3.44
CA PRO A 41 -14.61 3.59 2.15
C PRO A 41 -15.12 4.86 1.46
N SER A 42 -15.71 5.79 2.22
CA SER A 42 -16.27 7.06 1.72
C SER A 42 -15.19 8.04 1.23
N ARG A 43 -13.95 7.87 1.69
CA ARG A 43 -12.79 8.69 1.32
C ARG A 43 -11.84 8.00 0.35
N ARG A 44 -12.17 6.78 -0.11
CA ARG A 44 -11.37 6.09 -1.14
C ARG A 44 -11.43 6.89 -2.46
N LYS A 45 -10.57 6.51 -3.43
CA LYS A 45 -10.46 7.10 -4.78
C LYS A 45 -9.77 8.47 -4.87
N GLY A 46 -9.59 9.22 -3.79
CA GLY A 46 -8.83 10.48 -3.77
C GLY A 46 -7.30 10.31 -3.84
N GLY A 47 -6.78 9.14 -4.21
CA GLY A 47 -5.33 8.88 -4.22
C GLY A 47 -4.66 8.78 -2.84
N LEU A 48 -5.43 8.82 -1.74
CA LEU A 48 -4.92 8.81 -0.36
C LEU A 48 -3.99 7.63 -0.03
N ALA A 49 -4.21 6.46 -0.63
CA ALA A 49 -3.31 5.31 -0.46
C ALA A 49 -1.92 5.59 -1.03
N LYS A 50 -1.84 6.26 -2.19
CA LYS A 50 -0.58 6.66 -2.80
C LYS A 50 0.10 7.70 -1.92
N VAL A 51 -0.65 8.70 -1.45
CA VAL A 51 -0.12 9.75 -0.56
C VAL A 51 0.46 9.15 0.72
N LEU A 52 -0.27 8.27 1.41
CA LEU A 52 0.23 7.61 2.63
C LEU A 52 1.50 6.79 2.41
N LEU A 53 1.53 6.02 1.32
CA LEU A 53 2.72 5.24 0.96
C LEU A 53 3.90 6.14 0.60
N GLY A 54 3.67 7.19 -0.18
CA GLY A 54 4.69 8.16 -0.55
C GLY A 54 5.28 8.85 0.67
N ILE A 55 4.45 9.29 1.62
CA ILE A 55 4.89 9.89 2.89
C ILE A 55 5.77 8.91 3.67
N TRP A 56 5.32 7.65 3.83
CA TRP A 56 6.10 6.63 4.53
C TRP A 56 7.46 6.39 3.89
N MET A 57 7.50 6.24 2.57
CA MET A 57 8.73 6.01 1.82
C MET A 57 9.67 7.21 1.91
N SER A 58 9.16 8.44 1.78
CA SER A 58 9.94 9.67 2.00
C SER A 58 10.55 9.70 3.39
N ILE A 59 9.75 9.48 4.44
CA ILE A 59 10.24 9.44 5.83
C ILE A 59 11.36 8.41 6.01
N CYS A 60 11.24 7.22 5.42
CA CYS A 60 12.29 6.20 5.51
C CYS A 60 13.56 6.59 4.76
N MET A 61 13.45 7.24 3.60
CA MET A 61 14.61 7.73 2.84
C MET A 61 15.30 8.89 3.57
N ASP A 62 14.53 9.83 4.11
CA ASP A 62 15.05 11.00 4.83
C ASP A 62 15.72 10.59 6.17
N ALA A 63 15.23 9.55 6.84
CA ALA A 63 15.81 9.04 8.08
C ALA A 63 17.16 8.29 7.92
N GLY A 64 17.56 7.96 6.69
CA GLY A 64 18.81 7.28 6.36
C GLY A 64 18.85 5.80 6.76
N ASP A 65 19.43 4.94 5.91
CA ASP A 65 19.69 3.51 6.14
C ASP A 65 18.48 2.62 6.53
N ILE A 66 17.26 3.06 6.23
CA ILE A 66 16.03 2.29 6.49
C ILE A 66 15.59 1.57 5.22
N HIS A 67 15.66 0.25 5.25
CA HIS A 67 15.26 -0.60 4.15
C HIS A 67 13.75 -0.83 4.16
N LEU A 68 13.09 -0.49 3.05
CA LEU A 68 11.67 -0.75 2.85
C LEU A 68 11.44 -2.24 2.60
N ARG A 69 10.41 -2.79 3.26
CA ARG A 69 9.96 -4.18 3.12
C ARG A 69 8.44 -4.23 3.13
N THR A 70 7.88 -5.34 2.69
CA THR A 70 6.47 -5.67 2.92
C THR A 70 6.35 -7.04 3.57
N VAL A 71 5.26 -7.25 4.31
CA VAL A 71 4.80 -8.62 4.57
C VAL A 71 4.21 -9.24 3.30
N VAL A 72 3.78 -10.50 3.40
CA VAL A 72 2.94 -11.14 2.39
C VAL A 72 1.67 -10.32 2.22
N MET A 73 1.56 -9.60 1.11
CA MET A 73 0.49 -8.64 0.90
C MET A 73 -0.75 -9.31 0.32
N ARG A 74 -1.83 -9.30 1.10
CA ARG A 74 -3.14 -9.89 0.73
C ARG A 74 -4.19 -8.83 0.38
N LYS A 75 -3.75 -7.61 0.07
CA LYS A 75 -4.63 -6.46 -0.24
C LYS A 75 -4.46 -6.10 -1.71
N PRO A 76 -5.31 -6.61 -2.62
CA PRO A 76 -5.09 -6.48 -4.07
C PRO A 76 -4.94 -5.02 -4.53
N LEU A 77 -5.78 -4.12 -4.01
CA LEU A 77 -5.67 -2.69 -4.31
C LEU A 77 -4.36 -2.06 -3.84
N LEU A 78 -3.80 -2.55 -2.73
CA LEU A 78 -2.52 -2.05 -2.22
C LEU A 78 -1.37 -2.60 -3.07
N CYS A 79 -1.42 -3.89 -3.45
CA CYS A 79 -0.49 -4.48 -4.40
C CYS A 79 -0.49 -3.72 -5.73
N LEU A 80 -1.66 -3.29 -6.20
CA LEU A 80 -1.80 -2.52 -7.43
C LEU A 80 -1.05 -1.20 -7.33
N VAL A 81 -1.18 -0.49 -6.20
CA VAL A 81 -0.46 0.76 -5.97
C VAL A 81 1.04 0.51 -5.88
N LEU A 82 1.48 -0.51 -5.14
CA LEU A 82 2.90 -0.84 -5.00
C LEU A 82 3.55 -1.15 -6.36
N GLN A 83 2.96 -2.04 -7.16
CA GLN A 83 3.50 -2.43 -8.47
C GLN A 83 3.36 -1.33 -9.53
N HIS A 84 2.16 -0.78 -9.72
CA HIS A 84 1.88 0.11 -10.86
C HIS A 84 2.12 1.59 -10.59
N THR A 85 2.22 2.00 -9.33
CA THR A 85 2.57 3.40 -9.00
C THR A 85 4.02 3.51 -8.58
N PHE A 86 4.47 2.64 -7.68
CA PHE A 86 5.81 2.75 -7.06
C PHE A 86 6.84 1.77 -7.62
N GLY A 87 6.50 0.96 -8.62
CA GLY A 87 7.47 0.07 -9.28
C GLY A 87 7.98 -1.09 -8.42
N PHE A 88 7.34 -1.38 -7.29
CA PHE A 88 7.72 -2.51 -6.43
C PHE A 88 7.58 -3.82 -7.21
N GLN A 89 8.58 -4.69 -7.06
CA GLN A 89 8.59 -5.99 -7.73
C GLN A 89 8.22 -7.10 -6.75
N PRO A 90 7.36 -8.05 -7.13
CA PRO A 90 7.10 -9.22 -6.31
C PRO A 90 8.38 -10.04 -6.17
N GLU A 91 8.68 -10.51 -4.95
CA GLU A 91 9.83 -11.40 -4.71
C GLU A 91 9.68 -12.71 -5.53
N ALA A 92 10.82 -13.30 -5.90
CA ALA A 92 10.88 -14.50 -6.75
C ALA A 92 10.06 -15.66 -6.17
N ASN A 93 9.45 -16.46 -7.05
CA ASN A 93 8.68 -17.67 -6.73
C ASN A 93 7.44 -17.46 -5.82
N GLY A 94 6.99 -16.21 -5.66
CA GLY A 94 5.84 -15.87 -4.82
C GLY A 94 4.61 -15.40 -5.59
N GLY A 95 3.46 -15.61 -4.96
CA GLY A 95 2.20 -14.92 -5.23
C GLY A 95 1.34 -15.49 -6.34
N VAL A 96 0.15 -14.91 -6.46
CA VAL A 96 -0.88 -15.24 -7.44
C VAL A 96 -1.12 -14.03 -8.32
N GLU A 97 -1.15 -14.23 -9.62
CA GLU A 97 -1.53 -13.17 -10.55
C GLU A 97 -3.06 -13.06 -10.61
N VAL A 98 -3.55 -11.84 -10.40
CA VAL A 98 -4.96 -11.50 -10.47
C VAL A 98 -5.12 -10.24 -11.31
N GLU A 99 -6.25 -10.14 -12.01
CA GLU A 99 -6.68 -8.95 -12.69
C GLU A 99 -7.61 -8.16 -11.78
N ILE A 100 -7.32 -6.87 -11.62
CA ILE A 100 -8.18 -5.92 -10.92
C ILE A 100 -8.85 -5.01 -11.94
N SER A 101 -10.17 -5.04 -11.92
CA SER A 101 -11.03 -4.14 -12.71
C SER A 101 -11.94 -3.34 -11.79
N ARG A 102 -12.53 -2.28 -12.34
CA ARG A 102 -13.57 -1.50 -11.67
C ARG A 102 -14.86 -1.61 -12.45
N ARG A 103 -15.96 -1.87 -11.76
CA ARG A 103 -17.30 -1.73 -12.34
C ARG A 103 -17.82 -0.36 -11.94
N GLY A 104 -17.85 0.55 -12.91
CA GLY A 104 -18.49 1.85 -12.70
C GLY A 104 -19.98 1.64 -12.40
N GLY A 105 -20.48 2.29 -11.35
CA GLY A 105 -21.92 2.34 -11.08
C GLY A 105 -22.64 2.95 -12.30
N ARG A 106 -23.75 2.35 -12.73
CA ARG A 106 -24.66 3.02 -13.66
C ARG A 106 -25.12 4.31 -13.00
N LYS A 107 -25.13 5.43 -13.75
CA LYS A 107 -25.56 6.75 -13.26
C LYS A 107 -27.00 6.79 -12.72
N ASP A 108 -27.79 5.75 -12.98
CA ASP A 108 -29.24 5.76 -12.77
C ASP A 108 -29.69 5.14 -11.44
N THR A 109 -28.77 4.67 -10.59
CA THR A 109 -29.11 4.30 -9.21
C THR A 109 -28.33 5.15 -8.23
N ASP A 110 -29.07 5.85 -7.38
CA ASP A 110 -28.64 6.94 -6.50
C ASP A 110 -27.51 6.57 -5.51
N HIS A 111 -27.15 5.29 -5.41
CA HIS A 111 -26.10 4.76 -4.53
C HIS A 111 -25.20 3.71 -5.19
N GLY A 112 -24.88 3.85 -6.48
CA GLY A 112 -23.99 2.95 -7.21
C GLY A 112 -22.60 2.82 -6.56
N HIS A 113 -22.44 1.89 -5.62
CA HIS A 113 -21.16 1.56 -5.01
C HIS A 113 -20.20 1.04 -6.08
N ASP A 114 -19.06 1.71 -6.22
CA ASP A 114 -17.98 1.29 -7.12
C ASP A 114 -17.48 -0.08 -6.64
N GLU A 115 -17.71 -1.09 -7.46
CA GLU A 115 -17.37 -2.46 -7.14
C GLU A 115 -15.98 -2.77 -7.72
N ILE A 116 -15.09 -3.28 -6.87
CA ILE A 116 -13.78 -3.77 -7.33
C ILE A 116 -13.96 -5.21 -7.75
N LEU A 117 -13.66 -5.50 -9.00
CA LEU A 117 -13.75 -6.84 -9.55
C LEU A 117 -12.37 -7.49 -9.55
N LEU A 118 -12.31 -8.74 -9.11
CA LEU A 118 -11.10 -9.54 -9.11
C LEU A 118 -11.31 -10.80 -9.96
N TYR A 119 -10.49 -10.93 -10.99
CA TYR A 119 -10.47 -12.10 -11.86
C TYR A 119 -9.10 -12.79 -11.73
N ALA A 120 -9.07 -14.12 -11.83
CA ALA A 120 -7.83 -14.86 -12.02
C ALA A 120 -8.05 -15.89 -13.12
N PRO A 121 -7.11 -16.03 -14.07
CA PRO A 121 -7.20 -17.06 -15.12
C PRO A 121 -7.33 -18.47 -14.55
N ASN A 122 -6.69 -18.73 -13.41
CA ASN A 122 -6.80 -19.98 -12.68
C ASN A 122 -7.77 -19.83 -11.50
N SER A 123 -9.06 -20.06 -11.77
CA SER A 123 -10.17 -19.89 -10.81
C SER A 123 -10.02 -20.72 -9.54
N LYS A 124 -9.35 -21.88 -9.60
CA LYS A 124 -9.02 -22.71 -8.42
C LYS A 124 -8.21 -21.94 -7.38
N THR A 125 -7.41 -20.98 -7.82
CA THR A 125 -6.59 -20.14 -6.93
C THR A 125 -7.43 -19.12 -6.17
N LEU A 126 -8.49 -18.57 -6.76
CA LEU A 126 -9.38 -17.62 -6.08
C LEU A 126 -10.41 -18.34 -5.20
N GLN A 127 -10.99 -19.42 -5.72
CA GLN A 127 -12.02 -20.21 -5.03
C GLN A 127 -11.44 -21.07 -3.90
N GLY A 128 -10.15 -21.42 -3.94
CA GLY A 128 -9.45 -22.20 -2.92
C GLY A 128 -9.13 -21.48 -1.61
N GLY A 129 -9.84 -20.40 -1.27
CA GLY A 129 -9.70 -19.69 0.01
C GLY A 129 -8.58 -18.65 0.08
N LEU A 130 -8.09 -18.16 -1.06
CA LEU A 130 -7.06 -17.10 -1.10
C LEU A 130 -7.53 -15.83 -0.38
N PHE A 131 -8.82 -15.49 -0.52
CA PHE A 131 -9.46 -14.41 0.23
C PHE A 131 -10.59 -14.96 1.08
N SER A 132 -10.62 -14.58 2.36
CA SER A 132 -11.78 -14.88 3.20
C SER A 132 -12.98 -14.01 2.80
N ALA A 133 -14.21 -14.47 3.07
CA ALA A 133 -15.41 -13.66 2.85
C ALA A 133 -15.34 -12.30 3.55
N ARG A 134 -14.70 -12.25 4.73
CA ARG A 134 -14.42 -11.02 5.47
C ARG A 134 -13.46 -10.10 4.74
N ASP A 135 -12.42 -10.64 4.10
CA ASP A 135 -11.47 -9.84 3.31
C ASP A 135 -12.14 -9.22 2.09
N LEU A 136 -12.95 -10.01 1.38
CA LEU A 136 -13.71 -9.57 0.22
C LEU A 136 -14.68 -8.44 0.59
N SER A 137 -15.51 -8.67 1.62
CA SER A 137 -16.47 -7.69 2.11
C SER A 137 -15.80 -6.38 2.58
N ARG A 138 -14.76 -6.45 3.41
CA ARG A 138 -14.07 -5.25 3.93
C ARG A 138 -13.36 -4.44 2.85
N GLN A 139 -12.88 -5.12 1.82
CA GLN A 139 -12.19 -4.47 0.71
C GLN A 139 -13.14 -4.04 -0.41
N GLY A 140 -14.41 -4.44 -0.37
CA GLY A 140 -15.38 -4.17 -1.43
C GLY A 140 -15.00 -4.87 -2.73
N ILE A 141 -14.54 -6.11 -2.63
CA ILE A 141 -14.05 -6.92 -3.75
C ILE A 141 -15.07 -8.01 -4.07
N THR A 142 -15.40 -8.12 -5.34
CA THR A 142 -16.22 -9.19 -5.91
C THR A 142 -15.36 -10.05 -6.81
N LEU A 143 -15.37 -11.36 -6.58
CA LEU A 143 -14.71 -12.32 -7.44
C LEU A 143 -15.57 -12.56 -8.68
N ILE A 144 -14.96 -12.57 -9.86
CA ILE A 144 -15.65 -12.85 -11.12
C ILE A 144 -14.98 -14.03 -11.84
N ASP A 145 -15.77 -14.83 -12.53
CA ASP A 145 -15.30 -16.04 -13.21
C ASP A 145 -14.81 -15.78 -14.64
N ARG A 146 -15.07 -14.58 -15.17
CA ARG A 146 -14.67 -14.16 -16.52
C ARG A 146 -13.99 -12.80 -16.46
N PRO A 147 -12.99 -12.54 -17.31
CA PRO A 147 -12.34 -11.24 -17.36
C PRO A 147 -13.33 -10.16 -17.81
N THR A 148 -13.09 -8.91 -17.40
CA THR A 148 -13.90 -7.77 -17.84
C THR A 148 -13.53 -7.34 -19.26
N ASN A 149 -14.44 -6.62 -19.92
CA ASN A 149 -14.14 -5.88 -21.15
C ASN A 149 -14.56 -4.40 -20.94
N PRO A 150 -13.63 -3.42 -20.94
CA PRO A 150 -12.18 -3.57 -21.14
C PRO A 150 -11.50 -4.37 -20.02
N ARG A 151 -10.31 -4.92 -20.32
CA ARG A 151 -9.48 -5.65 -19.35
C ARG A 151 -8.99 -4.73 -18.23
N GLY A 152 -8.87 -5.29 -17.04
CA GLY A 152 -8.28 -4.64 -15.88
C GLY A 152 -6.76 -4.63 -15.88
N LYS A 153 -6.18 -4.34 -14.72
CA LYS A 153 -4.74 -4.37 -14.50
C LYS A 153 -4.32 -5.67 -13.84
N LEU A 154 -3.34 -6.35 -14.43
CA LEU A 154 -2.70 -7.52 -13.82
C LEU A 154 -1.81 -7.10 -12.66
N VAL A 155 -1.88 -7.85 -11.56
CA VAL A 155 -1.12 -7.58 -10.35
C VAL A 155 -0.85 -8.89 -9.63
N LYS A 156 0.36 -9.05 -9.07
CA LYS A 156 0.63 -10.15 -8.14
C LYS A 156 0.12 -9.83 -6.73
N VAL A 157 -0.48 -10.81 -6.08
CA VAL A 157 -0.94 -10.76 -4.67
C VAL A 157 -0.37 -11.96 -3.91
N HIS A 158 -0.51 -11.98 -2.58
CA HIS A 158 -0.01 -13.09 -1.74
C HIS A 158 1.50 -13.32 -1.84
N CYS A 159 2.26 -12.25 -2.05
CA CYS A 159 3.70 -12.26 -2.04
C CYS A 159 4.24 -11.05 -1.26
N LYS A 160 5.54 -11.10 -0.95
CA LYS A 160 6.30 -9.94 -0.51
C LYS A 160 6.77 -9.14 -1.72
N PHE A 161 7.08 -7.87 -1.49
CA PHE A 161 7.56 -6.96 -2.51
C PHE A 161 8.89 -6.35 -2.13
N SER A 162 9.78 -6.29 -3.12
CA SER A 162 11.03 -5.54 -3.06
C SER A 162 10.82 -4.15 -3.65
N PRO A 163 11.31 -3.09 -2.99
CA PRO A 163 11.28 -1.74 -3.56
C PRO A 163 12.19 -1.65 -4.79
N PRO A 164 11.90 -0.74 -5.73
CA PRO A 164 12.87 -0.36 -6.76
C PRO A 164 14.05 0.40 -6.13
N PRO A 165 15.10 0.74 -6.93
CA PRO A 165 16.15 1.66 -6.47
C PRO A 165 15.58 2.97 -5.90
N SER A 166 16.24 3.51 -4.87
CA SER A 166 15.80 4.69 -4.12
C SER A 166 15.63 5.92 -5.02
N GLU A 167 16.49 6.08 -6.03
CA GLU A 167 16.40 7.17 -7.02
C GLU A 167 15.06 7.14 -7.78
N HIS A 168 14.68 5.97 -8.31
CA HIS A 168 13.40 5.78 -9.00
C HIS A 168 12.20 6.05 -8.08
N LEU A 169 12.33 5.62 -6.81
CA LEU A 169 11.28 5.83 -5.82
C LEU A 169 11.12 7.31 -5.47
N SER A 170 12.22 8.02 -5.26
CA SER A 170 12.26 9.46 -4.97
C SER A 170 11.66 10.27 -6.12
N GLU A 171 12.03 9.94 -7.37
CA GLU A 171 11.46 10.57 -8.57
C GLU A 171 9.94 10.34 -8.66
N THR A 172 9.51 9.08 -8.48
CA THR A 172 8.10 8.71 -8.51
C THR A 172 7.30 9.47 -7.46
N ILE A 173 7.81 9.55 -6.23
CA ILE A 173 7.14 10.28 -5.14
C ILE A 173 7.03 11.76 -5.50
N SER A 174 8.14 12.40 -5.86
CA SER A 174 8.20 13.85 -6.09
C SER A 174 7.41 14.32 -7.32
N ASN A 175 7.39 13.50 -8.38
CA ASN A 175 6.78 13.89 -9.66
C ASN A 175 5.34 13.40 -9.82
N LYS A 176 4.99 12.23 -9.28
CA LYS A 176 3.71 11.57 -9.57
C LYS A 176 2.75 11.51 -8.38
N VAL A 177 3.24 11.56 -7.14
CA VAL A 177 2.41 11.34 -5.95
C VAL A 177 2.29 12.60 -5.10
N LEU A 178 3.43 13.13 -4.64
CA LEU A 178 3.55 14.32 -3.83
C LEU A 178 4.22 15.39 -4.70
N LYS A 179 3.46 16.03 -5.59
CA LYS A 179 4.01 17.06 -6.49
C LYS A 179 4.75 18.13 -5.69
N GLY A 180 6.07 18.23 -5.88
CA GLY A 180 6.93 19.13 -5.11
C GLY A 180 7.55 18.53 -3.84
N GLY A 181 7.43 17.21 -3.66
CA GLY A 181 8.03 16.44 -2.58
C GLY A 181 7.21 16.41 -1.29
N PHE A 182 7.63 15.55 -0.36
CA PHE A 182 7.18 15.60 1.04
C PHE A 182 8.06 16.59 1.79
N LYS A 183 7.46 17.58 2.46
CA LYS A 183 8.18 18.54 3.30
C LYS A 183 7.80 18.32 4.76
N HIS A 184 8.78 18.12 5.63
CA HIS A 184 8.61 18.08 7.08
C HIS A 184 9.64 18.98 7.75
N ARG A 185 9.38 19.35 9.02
CA ARG A 185 10.28 20.18 9.84
C ARG A 185 11.17 19.36 10.78
N LEU A 186 10.97 18.05 10.82
CA LEU A 186 11.72 17.14 11.68
C LEU A 186 13.14 16.96 11.17
N ARG A 187 14.12 16.88 12.06
CA ARG A 187 15.49 16.49 11.71
C ARG A 187 15.54 15.00 11.41
N ASN A 188 16.54 14.56 10.65
CA ASN A 188 16.67 13.15 10.24
C ASN A 188 16.83 12.23 11.46
N GLU A 189 17.56 12.66 12.48
CA GLU A 189 17.75 11.91 13.73
C GLU A 189 16.43 11.77 14.48
N THR A 190 15.60 12.82 14.49
CA THR A 190 14.26 12.78 15.09
C THR A 190 13.34 11.81 14.35
N LEU A 191 13.34 11.83 13.02
CA LEU A 191 12.58 10.86 12.22
C LEU A 191 13.02 9.44 12.51
N ARG A 192 14.34 9.20 12.53
CA ARG A 192 14.91 7.90 12.85
C ARG A 192 14.48 7.44 14.23
N ALA A 193 14.63 8.28 15.24
CA ALA A 193 14.21 8.00 16.61
C ALA A 193 12.70 7.65 16.70
N MET A 194 11.84 8.41 16.02
CA MET A 194 10.40 8.15 15.94
C MET A 194 10.07 6.82 15.25
N LEU A 195 10.74 6.51 14.13
CA LEU A 195 10.56 5.25 13.42
C LEU A 195 10.97 4.08 14.30
N LEU A 196 12.04 4.24 15.04
CA LEU A 196 12.60 3.19 15.84
C LEU A 196 11.95 3.04 17.22
N GLY A 197 11.05 3.95 17.60
CA GLY A 197 10.43 3.95 18.93
C GLY A 197 11.38 4.38 20.05
N GLN A 198 12.49 5.04 19.71
CA GLN A 198 13.36 5.77 20.65
C GLN A 198 12.78 7.15 20.84
N THR A 199 11.64 7.27 21.50
CA THR A 199 11.30 8.59 22.03
C THR A 199 12.24 8.86 23.19
N GLU A 200 13.04 9.93 23.12
CA GLU A 200 13.70 10.48 24.30
C GLU A 200 12.64 10.57 25.40
N ASN A 201 12.84 9.86 26.52
CA ASN A 201 12.08 10.13 27.73
C ASN A 201 12.37 11.61 28.08
N ARG A 202 11.43 12.50 27.76
CA ARG A 202 11.40 13.87 28.23
C ARG A 202 10.27 14.02 29.22
#